data_AF-A0A091KMG2-F1
#
_entry.id   AF-A0A091KMG2-F1
#
_cell.length_a   1.000
_cell.length_b   1.000
_cell.length_c   1.000
_cell.angle_alpha   90.00
_cell.angle_beta   90.00
_cell.angle_gamma   90.00
#
_symmetry.space_group_name_H-M   'P 1'
#
loop_
_entity.id
_entity.type
_entity.pdbx_description
1 polymer ?
#
loop_
_entity_poly.entity_id
_entity_poly.type
_entity_poly.pdbx_seq_one_letter_code
_entity_poly.pdbx_strand_id
1 'polypeptide(L)'
;MCDQFVGTWKLLSSENFEDYMKELGVGFATRKMAGVAKPNVTISINGDVINIKTESTFKNTEVSFKLNEEFDEITADDRKTKNVITLDNGVLNQVQKWDGKETIIKRKVVDGNLVV
;
A
#
# COMPACT_ATOMS: atom_id res chain seq x y z
N MET A 1 -9.78 10.12 -11.51
CA MET A 1 -10.08 8.78 -12.07
C MET A 1 -8.94 7.85 -11.66
N CYS A 2 -9.23 6.58 -11.34
CA CYS A 2 -8.18 5.65 -10.88
C CYS A 2 -7.25 5.17 -12.01
N ASP A 3 -7.63 5.36 -13.27
CA ASP A 3 -6.88 4.89 -14.43
C ASP A 3 -5.43 5.39 -14.48
N GLN A 4 -5.15 6.57 -13.93
CA GLN A 4 -3.77 7.10 -13.84
C GLN A 4 -2.83 6.20 -13.02
N PHE A 5 -3.36 5.37 -12.12
CA PHE A 5 -2.57 4.47 -11.29
C PHE A 5 -2.30 3.13 -11.96
N VAL A 6 -3.04 2.77 -13.02
CA VAL A 6 -2.97 1.45 -13.67
C VAL A 6 -1.60 1.26 -14.31
N GLY A 7 -0.97 0.12 -14.00
CA GLY A 7 0.34 -0.23 -14.50
C GLY A 7 1.19 -0.94 -13.45
N THR A 8 2.45 -1.16 -13.80
CA THR A 8 3.46 -1.76 -12.90
C THR A 8 4.51 -0.71 -12.54
N TRP A 9 4.63 -0.44 -11.26
CA TRP A 9 5.51 0.53 -10.65
C TRP A 9 6.69 -0.18 -9.99
N LYS A 10 7.91 0.33 -10.20
CA LYS A 10 9.12 -0.19 -9.56
C LYS A 10 9.60 0.80 -8.51
N LEU A 11 9.97 0.33 -7.32
CA LEU A 11 10.52 1.20 -6.29
C LEU A 11 11.85 1.81 -6.75
N LEU A 12 11.91 3.14 -6.84
CA LEU A 12 13.12 3.89 -7.19
C LEU A 12 13.87 4.40 -5.95
N SER A 13 13.12 4.92 -4.98
CA SER A 13 13.65 5.48 -3.74
C SER A 13 12.67 5.26 -2.59
N SER A 14 13.19 5.21 -1.37
CA SER A 14 12.40 5.12 -0.15
C SER A 14 13.10 5.91 0.94
N GLU A 15 12.36 6.72 1.67
CA GLU A 15 12.84 7.53 2.78
C GLU A 15 12.02 7.22 4.03
N ASN A 16 12.67 7.13 5.18
CA ASN A 16 12.05 6.93 6.49
C ASN A 16 11.18 5.66 6.67
N PHE A 17 11.23 4.70 5.74
CA PHE A 17 10.37 3.52 5.77
C PHE A 17 10.67 2.59 6.96
N GLU A 18 11.93 2.52 7.40
CA GLU A 18 12.30 1.77 8.60
C GLU A 18 11.64 2.32 9.87
N ASP A 19 11.61 3.64 10.06
CA ASP A 19 10.98 4.26 11.22
C ASP A 19 9.45 4.15 11.14
N TYR A 20 8.87 4.29 9.95
CA TYR A 20 7.45 4.00 9.74
C TYR A 20 7.09 2.57 10.19
N MET A 21 7.84 1.57 9.75
CA MET A 21 7.61 0.17 10.17
C MET A 21 7.82 -0.01 11.68
N LYS A 22 8.74 0.73 12.30
CA LYS A 22 8.97 0.68 13.75
C LYS A 22 7.74 1.17 14.51
N GLU A 23 7.11 2.27 14.09
CA GLU A 23 5.87 2.79 14.70
C GLU A 23 4.69 1.84 14.52
N LEU A 24 4.65 1.06 13.43
CA LEU A 24 3.69 -0.03 13.25
C LEU A 24 3.95 -1.24 14.19
N GLY A 25 5.08 -1.28 14.90
CA GLY A 25 5.47 -2.38 15.79
C GLY A 25 6.21 -3.52 15.09
N VAL A 26 6.64 -3.35 13.84
CA VAL A 26 7.39 -4.36 13.09
C VAL A 26 8.77 -4.58 13.73
N GLY A 27 9.16 -5.84 13.94
CA GLY A 27 10.44 -6.19 14.56
C GLY A 27 11.68 -5.81 13.74
N PHE A 28 12.80 -5.49 14.40
CA PHE A 28 14.02 -4.94 13.78
C PHE A 28 14.54 -5.74 12.57
N ALA A 29 14.60 -7.06 12.67
CA ALA A 29 15.08 -7.92 11.59
C ALA A 29 14.20 -7.79 10.32
N THR A 30 12.88 -7.83 10.49
CA THR A 30 11.92 -7.64 9.39
C THR A 30 12.08 -6.27 8.75
N ARG A 31 12.27 -5.22 9.55
CA ARG A 31 12.47 -3.86 9.02
C ARG A 31 13.74 -3.75 8.17
N LYS A 32 14.84 -4.38 8.58
CA LYS A 32 16.09 -4.40 7.80
C LYS A 32 15.93 -5.13 6.47
N MET A 33 15.24 -6.27 6.45
CA MET A 33 14.95 -6.99 5.21
C MET A 33 14.03 -6.21 4.28
N ALA A 34 12.99 -5.58 4.83
CA ALA A 34 12.06 -4.76 4.05
C ALA A 34 12.73 -3.48 3.50
N GLY A 35 13.66 -2.87 4.23
CA GLY A 35 14.39 -1.68 3.79
C GLY A 35 15.33 -1.90 2.60
N VAL A 36 15.78 -3.14 2.37
CA VAL A 36 16.59 -3.51 1.18
C VAL A 36 15.74 -4.10 0.05
N ALA A 37 14.46 -4.37 0.30
CA ALA A 37 13.56 -4.90 -0.71
C ALA A 37 13.26 -3.83 -1.78
N LYS A 38 13.16 -4.27 -3.03
CA LYS A 38 12.76 -3.42 -4.16
C LYS A 38 11.47 -3.98 -4.76
N PRO A 39 10.33 -3.76 -4.10
CA PRO A 39 9.08 -4.32 -4.57
C PRO A 39 8.65 -3.70 -5.91
N ASN A 40 7.93 -4.50 -6.68
CA ASN A 40 7.09 -4.00 -7.76
C ASN A 40 5.65 -3.92 -7.27
N VAL A 41 4.96 -2.82 -7.58
CA VAL A 41 3.54 -2.64 -7.28
C VAL A 41 2.77 -2.62 -8.60
N THR A 42 1.89 -3.59 -8.81
CA THR A 42 0.99 -3.63 -9.96
C THR A 42 -0.41 -3.23 -9.54
N ILE A 43 -0.98 -2.24 -10.23
CA ILE A 43 -2.35 -1.78 -10.00
C ILE A 43 -3.16 -2.08 -11.25
N SER A 44 -4.30 -2.75 -11.08
CA SER A 44 -5.22 -3.07 -12.17
C SER A 44 -6.67 -2.78 -11.78
N ILE A 45 -7.53 -2.58 -12.79
CA ILE A 45 -8.95 -2.27 -12.61
C ILE A 45 -9.76 -3.24 -13.45
N ASN A 46 -10.78 -3.86 -12.86
CA ASN A 46 -11.76 -4.69 -13.53
C ASN A 46 -13.17 -4.26 -13.11
N GLY A 47 -13.84 -3.48 -13.97
CA GLY A 47 -15.11 -2.85 -13.63
C GLY A 47 -14.93 -1.82 -12.51
N ASP A 48 -15.61 -2.04 -11.38
CA ASP A 48 -15.53 -1.20 -10.18
C ASP A 48 -14.52 -1.72 -9.14
N VAL A 49 -13.86 -2.86 -9.40
CA VAL A 49 -12.87 -3.46 -8.51
C VAL A 49 -11.46 -3.02 -8.91
N ILE A 50 -10.73 -2.49 -7.95
CA ILE A 50 -9.32 -2.13 -8.04
C ILE A 50 -8.51 -3.20 -7.34
N ASN A 51 -7.45 -3.67 -7.97
CA ASN A 51 -6.50 -4.62 -7.40
C ASN A 51 -5.12 -3.96 -7.27
N ILE A 52 -4.49 -4.13 -6.10
CA ILE A 52 -3.10 -3.74 -5.84
C ILE A 52 -2.33 -4.99 -5.43
N LYS A 53 -1.35 -5.34 -6.24
CA LYS A 53 -0.43 -6.46 -6.01
C LYS A 53 0.96 -5.92 -5.73
N THR A 54 1.56 -6.31 -4.60
CA THR A 54 2.93 -5.94 -4.22
C THR A 54 3.79 -7.19 -4.24
N GLU A 55 4.86 -7.18 -5.04
CA GLU A 55 5.73 -8.33 -5.23
C GLU A 55 7.17 -7.99 -4.83
N SER A 56 7.78 -8.81 -3.98
CA SER A 56 9.17 -8.66 -3.57
C SER A 56 9.82 -10.02 -3.35
N THR A 57 11.14 -10.07 -3.18
CA THR A 57 11.84 -11.30 -2.79
C THR A 57 11.53 -11.72 -1.35
N PHE A 58 10.89 -10.87 -0.56
CA PHE A 58 10.60 -11.11 0.86
C PHE A 58 9.18 -11.64 1.06
N LYS A 59 8.17 -10.88 0.65
CA LYS A 59 6.75 -11.24 0.76
C LYS A 59 5.97 -10.64 -0.40
N ASN A 60 4.99 -11.38 -0.89
CA ASN A 60 4.03 -10.93 -1.89
C ASN A 60 2.67 -10.75 -1.21
N THR A 61 1.98 -9.66 -1.54
CA THR A 61 0.63 -9.39 -1.05
C THR A 61 -0.25 -8.93 -2.19
N GLU A 62 -1.54 -9.17 -2.06
CA GLU A 62 -2.53 -8.76 -3.05
C GLU A 62 -3.81 -8.36 -2.34
N VAL A 63 -4.41 -7.25 -2.76
CA VAL A 63 -5.65 -6.74 -2.20
C VAL A 63 -6.56 -6.26 -3.32
N SER A 64 -7.83 -6.64 -3.26
CA SER A 64 -8.88 -6.21 -4.18
C SER A 64 -9.97 -5.50 -3.40
N PHE A 65 -10.38 -4.33 -3.87
CA PHE A 65 -11.33 -3.47 -3.17
C PHE A 65 -12.16 -2.64 -4.14
N LYS A 66 -13.28 -2.13 -3.65
CA LYS A 66 -14.05 -1.07 -4.29
C LYS A 66 -13.84 0.23 -3.53
N LEU A 67 -13.86 1.36 -4.23
CA LEU A 67 -13.71 2.66 -3.59
C LEU A 67 -14.86 2.92 -2.62
N ASN A 68 -14.55 3.50 -1.46
CA ASN A 68 -15.49 3.87 -0.40
C ASN A 68 -16.21 2.68 0.27
N GLU A 69 -15.79 1.45 0.02
CA GLU A 69 -16.30 0.26 0.70
C GLU A 69 -15.27 -0.26 1.72
N GLU A 70 -15.72 -0.61 2.93
CA GLU A 70 -14.85 -1.21 3.92
C GLU A 70 -14.56 -2.67 3.58
N PHE A 71 -13.31 -3.10 3.76
CA PHE A 71 -12.90 -4.49 3.60
C PHE A 71 -11.84 -4.89 4.63
N ASP A 72 -11.71 -6.20 4.87
CA ASP A 72 -10.68 -6.74 5.76
C ASP A 72 -9.38 -7.03 4.97
N GLU A 73 -8.23 -6.68 5.53
CA GLU A 73 -6.90 -6.98 4.97
C GLU A 73 -6.02 -7.68 6.01
N ILE A 74 -5.26 -8.68 5.58
CA ILE A 74 -4.09 -9.16 6.31
C ILE A 74 -2.87 -8.53 5.65
N THR A 75 -2.27 -7.57 6.34
CA THR A 75 -1.14 -6.79 5.83
C THR A 75 0.15 -7.62 5.75
N ALA A 76 1.16 -7.12 5.04
CA ALA A 76 2.44 -7.80 4.89
C ALA A 76 3.13 -8.08 6.23
N ASP A 77 2.89 -7.25 7.25
CA ASP A 77 3.38 -7.40 8.61
C ASP A 77 2.38 -8.12 9.56
N ASP A 78 1.43 -8.86 8.98
CA ASP A 78 0.49 -9.76 9.67
C ASP A 78 -0.53 -9.09 10.59
N ARG A 79 -0.69 -7.76 10.52
CA ARG A 79 -1.84 -7.07 11.13
C ARG A 79 -3.11 -7.41 10.37
N LYS A 80 -4.18 -7.73 11.12
CA LYS A 80 -5.55 -7.82 10.62
C LYS A 80 -6.18 -6.44 10.72
N THR A 81 -6.45 -5.80 9.60
CA THR A 81 -6.95 -4.42 9.56
C THR A 81 -8.30 -4.35 8.88
N LYS A 82 -9.09 -3.35 9.28
CA LYS A 82 -10.23 -2.87 8.52
C LYS A 82 -9.80 -1.66 7.71
N ASN A 83 -10.09 -1.69 6.42
CA ASN A 83 -9.61 -0.69 5.48
C ASN A 83 -10.75 -0.03 4.73
N VAL A 84 -10.57 1.26 4.44
CA VAL A 84 -11.38 1.98 3.44
C VAL A 84 -10.41 2.72 2.52
N ILE A 85 -10.66 2.64 1.21
CA ILE A 85 -9.86 3.36 0.21
C ILE A 85 -10.76 4.36 -0.51
N THR A 86 -10.38 5.64 -0.46
CA THR A 86 -11.07 6.75 -1.14
C THR A 86 -10.18 7.35 -2.23
N LEU A 87 -10.80 8.06 -3.18
CA LEU A 87 -10.09 8.83 -4.20
C LEU A 87 -10.51 10.29 -4.13
N ASP A 88 -9.64 11.14 -3.60
CA ASP A 88 -9.91 12.56 -3.37
C ASP A 88 -8.87 13.41 -4.10
N ASN A 89 -9.32 14.29 -5.01
CA ASN A 89 -8.45 15.20 -5.77
C ASN A 89 -7.25 14.50 -6.44
N GLY A 90 -7.47 13.30 -6.98
CA GLY A 90 -6.43 12.52 -7.65
C GLY A 90 -5.48 11.79 -6.70
N VAL A 91 -5.73 11.80 -5.39
CA VAL A 91 -4.97 11.07 -4.37
C VAL A 91 -5.79 9.87 -3.90
N LEU A 92 -5.19 8.68 -3.98
CA LEU A 92 -5.78 7.45 -3.45
C LEU A 92 -5.41 7.33 -1.97
N ASN A 93 -6.37 7.46 -1.07
CA ASN A 93 -6.16 7.42 0.38
C ASN A 93 -6.62 6.08 0.93
N GLN A 94 -5.71 5.28 1.49
CA GLN A 94 -6.01 4.02 2.17
C GLN A 94 -5.87 4.22 3.67
N VAL A 95 -6.98 4.18 4.39
CA VAL A 95 -7.00 4.17 5.86
C VAL A 95 -7.01 2.72 6.32
N GLN A 96 -6.09 2.35 7.21
CA GLN A 96 -6.07 1.03 7.86
C GLN A 96 -6.27 1.18 9.37
N LYS A 97 -7.22 0.45 9.95
CA LYS A 97 -7.52 0.47 11.40
C LYS A 97 -7.37 -0.91 12.02
N TRP A 98 -6.75 -0.97 13.20
CA TRP A 98 -6.60 -2.20 14.00
C TRP A 98 -6.35 -1.86 15.46
N ASP A 99 -6.89 -2.61 16.42
CA ASP A 99 -6.62 -2.48 17.86
C ASP A 99 -6.66 -1.02 18.40
N GLY A 100 -7.60 -0.21 17.90
CA GLY A 100 -7.73 1.21 18.25
C GLY A 100 -6.67 2.16 17.66
N LYS A 101 -5.78 1.65 16.79
CA LYS A 101 -4.77 2.39 16.03
C LYS A 101 -5.21 2.63 14.60
N GLU A 102 -4.56 3.58 13.94
CA GLU A 102 -4.79 3.95 12.56
C GLU A 102 -3.48 4.30 11.84
N THR A 103 -3.37 3.95 10.57
CA THR A 103 -2.37 4.49 9.63
C THR A 103 -3.04 4.85 8.31
N ILE A 104 -2.43 5.78 7.56
CA ILE A 104 -2.94 6.23 6.26
C ILE A 104 -1.81 6.11 5.23
N ILE A 105 -2.08 5.39 4.14
CA ILE A 105 -1.20 5.30 2.98
C ILE A 105 -1.83 6.12 1.87
N LYS A 106 -1.14 7.14 1.37
CA LYS A 106 -1.62 7.98 0.26
C LYS A 106 -0.84 7.64 -1.00
N ARG A 107 -1.49 7.65 -2.16
CA ARG A 107 -0.81 7.44 -3.44
C ARG A 107 -1.22 8.52 -4.42
N LYS A 108 -0.25 9.13 -5.10
CA LYS A 108 -0.49 10.11 -6.17
C LYS A 108 0.51 9.91 -7.30
N VAL A 109 0.09 10.22 -8.53
CA VAL A 109 1.00 10.24 -9.68
C VAL A 109 1.50 11.67 -9.86
N VAL A 110 2.82 11.85 -9.88
CA VAL A 110 3.50 13.14 -10.08
C VAL A 110 4.58 12.95 -11.13
N ASP A 111 4.51 13.70 -12.23
CA ASP A 111 5.48 13.64 -13.34
C ASP A 111 5.78 12.21 -13.83
N GLY A 112 4.73 11.39 -13.92
CA GLY A 112 4.84 9.99 -14.34
C GLY A 112 5.41 9.03 -13.29
N ASN A 113 5.58 9.46 -12.03
CA ASN A 113 6.02 8.63 -10.92
C ASN A 113 4.90 8.42 -9.90
N LEU A 114 4.76 7.20 -9.37
CA LEU A 114 3.89 6.90 -8.25
C LEU A 114 4.60 7.29 -6.95
N VAL A 115 4.09 8.32 -6.28
CA VAL A 115 4.55 8.76 -4.95
C VAL A 115 3.59 8.18 -3.91
N VAL A 116 4.17 7.50 -2.91
CA VAL A 116 3.48 6.84 -1.79
C VAL A 116 3.92 7.44 -0.47
#